data_AF-A0ABD1XGT5-F1
#
_entry.id   AF-A0ABD1XGT5-F1
#
_cell.length_a   1.000
_cell.length_b   1.000
_cell.length_c   1.000
_cell.angle_alpha   90.00
_cell.angle_beta   90.00
_cell.angle_gamma   90.00
#
_symmetry.space_group_name_H-M   'P 1'
#
loop_
_entity.id
_entity.type
_entity.pdbx_description
1 polymer ?
#
loop_
_entity_poly.entity_id
_entity_poly.type
_entity_poly.pdbx_seq_one_letter_code
_entity_poly.pdbx_strand_id
1 'polypeptide(L)' 'MVSRNAMTALGLAAFAACGLTFPLFLWVNTAPIIDTSKPLPPQAVMRGPYVNTGSRDVGPDRSRPSSSTC' A
#
# COMPACT_ATOMS: atom_id res chain seq x y z
N MET A 1 -37.27 30.88 20.09
CA MET A 1 -36.54 31.13 18.82
C MET A 1 -35.19 30.45 18.92
N VAL A 2 -34.89 29.50 18.03
CA VAL A 2 -33.53 28.94 17.92
C VAL A 2 -32.63 30.02 17.35
N SER A 3 -31.48 30.28 18.00
CA SER A 3 -30.56 31.31 17.52
C SER A 3 -29.86 30.84 16.24
N ARG A 4 -29.60 31.77 15.32
CA ARG A 4 -28.91 31.47 14.04
C ARG A 4 -27.52 30.88 14.26
N ASN A 5 -26.88 31.25 15.37
CA ASN A 5 -25.58 30.72 15.79
C ASN A 5 -25.69 29.27 16.32
N ALA A 6 -26.80 28.93 16.98
CA ALA A 6 -27.04 27.55 17.42
C ALA A 6 -27.22 26.61 16.22
N MET A 7 -27.95 27.04 15.18
CA MET A 7 -28.16 26.24 13.98
C MET A 7 -26.86 26.00 13.20
N THR A 8 -26.02 27.04 13.08
CA THR A 8 -24.71 26.93 12.42
C THR A 8 -23.72 26.09 13.23
N ALA A 9 -23.67 26.27 14.56
CA ALA A 9 -22.82 25.46 15.43
C ALA A 9 -23.17 23.96 15.36
N LEU A 10 -24.46 23.63 15.32
CA LEU A 10 -24.92 22.25 15.23
C LEU A 10 -24.54 21.62 13.89
N GLY A 11 -24.73 22.34 12.77
CA GLY A 11 -24.30 21.89 11.45
C GLY A 11 -22.79 21.69 11.36
N LEU A 12 -22.00 22.62 11.89
CA LEU A 12 -20.55 22.53 11.91
C LEU A 12 -20.05 21.35 12.75
N ALA A 13 -20.63 21.15 13.93
CA ALA A 13 -20.29 20.03 14.80
C ALA A 13 -20.61 18.68 14.16
N ALA A 14 -21.78 18.54 13.53
CA ALA A 14 -22.17 17.32 12.82
C ALA A 14 -21.24 17.03 11.63
N PHE A 15 -20.93 18.06 10.83
CA PHE A 15 -20.03 17.91 9.69
C PHE A 15 -18.61 17.51 10.13
N ALA A 16 -18.06 18.18 11.15
CA ALA A 16 -16.74 17.86 11.69
C ALA A 16 -16.71 16.44 12.27
N ALA A 17 -17.75 16.02 13.01
CA ALA A 17 -17.84 14.68 13.57
C ALA A 17 -17.85 13.61 12.47
N CYS A 18 -18.62 13.80 11.39
CA CYS A 18 -18.64 12.89 10.26
C CYS A 18 -17.29 12.86 9.52
N GLY A 19 -16.68 14.02 9.25
CA GLY A 19 -15.39 14.10 8.56
C GLY A 19 -14.25 13.44 9.34
N LEU A 20 -14.23 13.60 10.67
CA LEU A 20 -13.22 13.00 11.53
C LEU A 20 -13.43 11.49 11.74
N THR A 21 -14.67 11.01 11.78
CA THR A 21 -14.98 9.58 11.96
C THR A 21 -14.86 8.77 10.66
N PHE A 22 -14.97 9.40 9.50
CA PHE A 22 -14.85 8.74 8.20
C PHE A 22 -13.57 7.91 7.99
N PRO A 23 -12.35 8.42 8.23
CA PRO A 23 -11.13 7.61 8.06
C PRO A 23 -11.05 6.46 9.07
N LEU A 24 -11.58 6.65 10.29
CA LEU A 24 -11.64 5.58 11.30
C LEU A 24 -12.63 4.48 10.91
N PHE A 25 -13.78 4.86 10.34
CA PHE A 25 -14.75 3.92 9.80
C PHE A 25 -14.15 3.07 8.68
N LEU A 26 -13.43 3.70 7.74
CA LEU A 26 -12.72 2.97 6.70
C LEU A 26 -11.66 2.03 7.27
N TRP A 27 -10.88 2.48 8.25
CA TRP A 27 -9.85 1.65 8.87
C TRP A 27 -10.42 0.39 9.54
N VAL A 28 -11.51 0.52 10.28
CA VAL A 28 -12.15 -0.61 10.98
C VAL A 28 -12.84 -1.58 10.01
N ASN A 29 -13.43 -1.08 8.92
CA ASN A 29 -14.23 -1.90 8.01
C ASN A 29 -13.45 -2.43 6.79
N THR A 30 -12.20 -2.01 6.59
CA THR A 30 -11.38 -2.52 5.48
C THR A 30 -10.61 -3.75 5.94
N ALA A 31 -11.11 -4.93 5.56
CA ALA A 31 -10.34 -6.16 5.71
C ALA A 31 -9.04 -6.07 4.88
N PRO A 32 -7.88 -6.48 5.43
CA PRO A 32 -6.63 -6.49 4.68
C PRO A 32 -6.79 -7.37 3.43
N ILE A 33 -6.57 -6.78 2.26
CA ILE A 33 -6.64 -7.48 0.96
C ILE A 33 -5.52 -8.54 0.86
N ILE A 34 -4.41 -8.32 1.55
CA ILE A 34 -3.27 -9.23 1.59
C ILE A 34 -3.35 -10.02 2.89
N ASP A 35 -3.57 -11.32 2.75
CA ASP A 35 -3.43 -12.28 3.83
C ASP A 35 -1.95 -12.40 4.23
N THR A 36 -1.59 -11.85 5.38
CA THR A 36 -0.21 -11.90 5.91
C THR A 36 0.14 -13.27 6.48
N SER A 37 -0.84 -14.15 6.69
CA SER A 37 -0.60 -15.53 7.11
C SER A 37 -0.18 -16.43 5.95
N LYS A 38 -0.45 -15.99 4.71
CA LYS A 38 -0.05 -16.71 3.50
C LYS A 38 1.27 -16.14 2.97
N PRO A 39 2.26 -16.99 2.61
CA PRO A 39 3.43 -16.51 1.90
C PRO A 39 2.97 -15.83 0.61
N LEU A 40 3.50 -14.63 0.39
CA LEU A 40 3.28 -13.88 -0.83
C LEU A 40 3.56 -14.78 -2.06
N PRO A 41 2.76 -14.68 -3.13
CA PRO A 41 2.95 -15.51 -4.30
C PRO A 41 4.38 -15.36 -4.84
N PRO A 42 4.99 -16.41 -5.42
CA PRO A 42 6.36 -16.34 -5.91
C PRO A 42 6.60 -15.18 -6.88
N GLN A 43 5.60 -14.76 -7.67
CA GLN A 43 5.74 -13.58 -8.53
C GLN A 43 5.88 -12.24 -7.76
N ALA A 44 5.49 -12.20 -6.48
CA ALA A 44 5.62 -11.05 -5.59
C ALA A 44 6.87 -11.11 -4.70
N VAL A 45 7.49 -12.29 -4.50
CA VAL A 45 8.69 -12.47 -3.64
C VAL A 45 9.92 -12.91 -4.42
N MET A 46 9.78 -13.86 -5.35
CA MET A 46 10.86 -14.23 -6.25
C MET A 46 11.06 -13.12 -7.25
N ARG A 47 11.85 -12.14 -6.82
CA ARG A 47 12.67 -11.40 -7.75
C ARG A 47 13.65 -12.40 -8.35
N GLY A 48 13.35 -12.89 -9.55
CA GLY A 48 14.36 -13.55 -10.36
C GLY A 48 15.58 -12.63 -10.51
N PRO A 49 16.74 -13.15 -10.95
CA PRO A 49 17.98 -12.37 -11.05
C PRO A 49 17.85 -11.04 -11.85
N TYR A 50 16.78 -10.90 -12.63
CA TYR A 50 16.47 -9.73 -13.45
C TYR A 50 15.02 -9.28 -13.24
N VAL A 51 14.68 -8.77 -12.06
CA VAL A 51 13.39 -8.08 -11.85
C VAL A 51 13.59 -6.58 -11.87
N ASN A 52 13.11 -5.98 -12.97
CA ASN A 52 12.99 -4.55 -13.26
C ASN A 52 14.17 -3.66 -12.83
N THR A 53 15.37 -3.98 -13.31
CA THR A 53 16.37 -2.93 -13.56
C THR A 53 16.28 -2.56 -15.02
N GLY A 54 15.97 -1.30 -15.34
CA GLY A 54 15.91 -0.78 -16.71
C GLY A 54 17.27 -0.74 -17.42
N SER A 55 18.25 -1.55 -16.99
CA SER A 55 19.57 -1.65 -17.60
C SER A 55 19.68 -2.99 -18.32
N ARG A 56 20.08 -2.92 -19.59
CA ARG A 56 20.46 -4.10 -20.40
C ARG A 56 21.78 -4.73 -19.95
N ASP A 57 22.39 -4.21 -18.88
CA ASP A 57 23.79 -4.41 -18.57
C ASP A 57 24.02 -5.40 -17.42
N VAL A 58 22.95 -5.83 -16.75
CA VAL A 58 23.04 -6.87 -15.71
C VAL A 58 22.62 -8.18 -16.34
N GLY A 59 23.62 -8.96 -16.73
CA GLY A 59 23.58 -10.33 -17.23
C GLY A 59 25.01 -10.87 -17.22
N PRO A 60 25.26 -12.17 -17.00
CA PRO A 60 26.61 -12.70 -16.96
C PRO A 60 27.35 -12.35 -18.25
N ASP A 61 28.44 -11.63 -18.10
CA ASP A 61 29.30 -11.14 -19.17
C ASP A 61 29.70 -12.32 -20.08
N ARG A 62 29.39 -12.21 -21.38
CA ARG A 62 29.73 -13.22 -22.38
C ARG A 62 31.24 -13.43 -22.51
N SER A 63 32.06 -12.52 -22.00
CA SER A 63 33.51 -12.57 -22.13
C SER A 63 34.23 -13.33 -21.02
N ARG A 64 33.53 -13.88 -20.01
CA ARG A 64 34.16 -14.74 -18.99
C ARG A 64 33.76 -16.21 -19.18
N PRO A 65 34.71 -17.10 -19.55
CA PRO A 65 34.48 -18.53 -19.47
C PRO A 65 34.15 -18.89 -18.03
N SER A 66 33.00 -19.52 -17.80
CA SER A 66 32.58 -19.99 -16.49
C SER A 66 33.46 -21.16 -16.05
N SER A 67 34.57 -20.85 -15.38
CA SER A 67 35.30 -21.82 -14.56
C SER A 67 34.80 -21.79 -13.12
N SER A 68 34.75 -22.96 -12.50
CA SER A 68 34.47 -23.30 -11.09
C SER A 68 32.98 -23.23 -10.70
N THR A 69 32.28 -24.35 -10.45
CA THR A 69 32.51 -25.43 -9.45
C THR A 69 32.28 -24.93 -8.03
N CYS A 70 31.07 -25.21 -7.52
CA CYS A 70 30.67 -25.66 -6.18
C CYS A 70 29.24 -25.22 -5.89
#